data_AF-E6VUI2-F1
#
_entry.id   AF-E6VUI2-F1
#
_cell.length_a   1.000
_cell.length_b   1.000
_cell.length_c   1.000
_cell.angle_alpha   90.00
_cell.angle_beta   90.00
_cell.angle_gamma   90.00
#
_symmetry.space_group_name_H-M   'P 1'
#
loop_
_entity.id
_entity.type
_entity.pdbx_description
1 polymer ?
#
loop_
_entity_poly.entity_id
_entity_poly.type
_entity_poly.pdbx_seq_one_letter_code
_entity_poly.pdbx_strand_id
1 'polypeptide(L)'
;MRVSDEECELCEYATLLASKGLFLEARAILDGLRLEYGVLSPEAQTLRAQILPEAGEGGLEASVAPRPGAEESDVPCPACGLPMVEHEQAFEKDWLLCPACSLLMARTPPGLVRALDRGEAAGAMQPGHALVHRREYTFCRRFIDGMGLREVLNYGVGWSLVPEALRAQGVDAVGCDLWRPLIEQRKRELGEECFFHRDELPDRRFALISAFEVFEHFTDPMKDVGVLVRHLAESGAIVGSTDFWHGGLLSAHPSREPWYWKHGVHVTAWTWQSMRNIADRFNLGVRFFRGDFDEHSSKCFFVLFRGDAFAAYLDALPKVLPEVYGMSLPLSVGVAQGS
;
A
#
# COMPACT_ATOMS: atom_id res chain seq x y z
N MET A 1 -18.14 36.34 18.26
CA MET A 1 -18.71 35.30 17.39
C MET A 1 -19.32 34.27 18.33
N ARG A 2 -20.60 33.93 18.22
CA ARG A 2 -21.18 32.84 19.02
C ARG A 2 -20.92 31.55 18.23
N VAL A 3 -20.21 30.62 18.85
CA VAL A 3 -20.08 29.22 18.38
C VAL A 3 -21.50 28.64 18.35
N SER A 4 -21.89 27.98 17.27
CA SER A 4 -23.20 27.32 17.20
C SER A 4 -23.19 26.08 18.11
N ASP A 5 -24.35 25.70 18.65
CA ASP A 5 -24.47 24.46 19.45
C ASP A 5 -24.02 23.23 18.62
N GLU A 6 -24.23 23.28 17.29
CA GLU A 6 -23.81 22.26 16.32
C GLU A 6 -22.27 22.16 16.17
N GLU A 7 -21.54 23.28 16.18
CA GLU A 7 -20.07 23.26 16.16
C GLU A 7 -19.52 22.59 17.43
N CYS A 8 -20.14 22.83 18.59
CA CYS A 8 -19.76 22.18 19.85
C CYS A 8 -19.95 20.66 19.79
N GLU A 9 -21.11 20.18 19.35
CA GLU A 9 -21.39 18.73 19.25
C GLU A 9 -20.42 18.02 18.31
N LEU A 10 -20.11 18.62 17.15
CA LEU A 10 -19.16 18.06 16.19
C LEU A 10 -17.71 18.08 16.69
N CYS A 11 -17.32 19.07 17.50
CA CYS A 11 -16.00 19.10 18.14
C CYS A 11 -15.87 18.05 19.25
N GLU A 12 -16.91 17.84 20.05
CA GLU A 12 -16.94 16.75 21.03
C GLU A 12 -16.87 15.38 20.35
N TYR A 13 -17.58 15.23 19.23
CA TYR A 13 -17.52 14.01 18.43
C TYR A 13 -16.13 13.78 17.82
N ALA A 14 -15.49 14.82 17.26
CA ALA A 14 -14.11 14.75 16.80
C ALA A 14 -13.14 14.38 17.94
N THR A 15 -13.36 14.90 19.15
CA THR A 15 -12.55 14.56 20.33
C THR A 15 -12.68 13.08 20.69
N LEU A 16 -13.91 12.56 20.67
CA LEU A 16 -14.20 11.15 20.94
C LEU A 16 -13.57 10.22 19.89
N LEU A 17 -13.56 10.63 18.62
CA LEU A 17 -12.89 9.89 17.55
C LEU A 17 -11.37 9.88 17.77
N ALA A 18 -10.77 11.03 18.06
CA ALA A 18 -9.34 11.12 18.37
C ALA A 18 -8.96 10.27 19.59
N SER A 19 -9.76 10.25 20.66
CA SER A 19 -9.49 9.44 21.84
C SER A 19 -9.60 7.93 21.59
N LYS A 20 -10.20 7.52 20.48
CA LYS A 20 -10.29 6.13 20.02
C LYS A 20 -9.22 5.78 18.98
N GLY A 21 -8.30 6.69 18.68
CA GLY A 21 -7.28 6.52 17.64
C GLY A 21 -7.78 6.77 16.22
N LEU A 22 -9.02 7.26 16.05
CA LEU A 22 -9.62 7.62 14.77
C LEU A 22 -9.26 9.07 14.41
N PHE A 23 -7.95 9.33 14.37
CA PHE A 23 -7.39 10.67 14.20
C PHE A 23 -7.73 11.30 12.85
N LEU A 24 -7.97 10.47 11.83
CA LEU A 24 -8.28 10.93 10.48
C LEU A 24 -9.71 11.43 10.36
N GLU A 25 -10.65 10.71 10.94
CA GLU A 25 -12.06 11.07 11.01
C GLU A 25 -12.26 12.31 11.88
N ALA A 26 -11.57 12.35 13.02
CA ALA A 26 -11.54 13.53 13.88
C ALA A 26 -11.04 14.76 13.11
N ARG A 27 -9.98 14.60 12.31
CA ARG A 27 -9.46 15.67 11.47
C ARG A 27 -10.42 16.08 10.36
N ALA A 28 -11.07 15.13 9.68
CA ALA A 28 -12.00 15.41 8.58
C ALA A 28 -13.16 16.29 9.07
N ILE A 29 -13.72 15.98 10.24
CA ILE A 29 -14.76 16.80 10.88
C ILE A 29 -14.24 18.21 11.16
N LEU A 30 -13.04 18.34 11.73
CA LEU A 30 -12.46 19.66 12.06
C LEU A 30 -12.11 20.47 10.81
N ASP A 31 -11.65 19.85 9.73
CA ASP A 31 -11.39 20.53 8.46
C ASP A 31 -12.73 20.95 7.79
N GLY A 32 -13.80 20.15 7.91
CA GLY A 32 -15.15 20.48 7.46
C GLY A 32 -15.76 21.67 8.21
N LEU A 33 -15.70 21.66 9.54
CA LEU A 33 -16.12 22.79 10.39
C LEU A 33 -15.37 24.07 10.01
N ARG A 34 -14.07 23.99 9.70
CA ARG A 34 -13.29 25.15 9.27
C ARG A 34 -13.79 25.71 7.94
N LEU A 35 -14.16 24.86 6.99
CA LEU A 35 -14.67 25.28 5.68
C LEU A 35 -16.04 25.96 5.80
N GLU A 36 -16.91 25.42 6.64
CA GLU A 36 -18.27 25.95 6.84
C GLU A 36 -18.28 27.26 7.65
N TYR A 37 -17.54 27.30 8.76
CA TYR A 37 -17.57 28.42 9.71
C TYR A 37 -16.42 29.41 9.53
N GLY A 38 -15.49 29.13 8.61
CA GLY A 38 -14.34 29.97 8.26
C GLY A 38 -13.21 29.98 9.31
N VAL A 39 -13.57 30.01 10.60
CA VAL A 39 -12.63 29.96 11.74
C VAL A 39 -13.19 29.02 12.79
N LEU A 40 -12.41 28.00 13.14
CA LEU A 40 -12.72 27.06 14.22
C LEU A 40 -12.73 27.74 15.59
N SER A 41 -13.57 27.26 16.51
CA SER A 41 -13.48 27.60 17.94
C SER A 41 -12.08 27.31 18.53
N PRO A 42 -11.64 28.01 19.59
CA PRO A 42 -10.35 27.76 20.24
C PRO A 42 -10.16 26.30 20.66
N GLU A 43 -11.22 25.64 21.13
CA GLU A 43 -11.24 24.23 21.50
C GLU A 43 -10.99 23.33 20.27
N ALA A 44 -11.70 23.59 19.16
CA ALA A 44 -11.51 22.88 17.91
C ALA A 44 -10.13 23.14 17.28
N GLN A 45 -9.60 24.35 17.40
CA GLN A 45 -8.23 24.68 16.96
C GLN A 45 -7.20 23.95 17.80
N THR A 46 -7.41 23.86 19.12
CA THR A 46 -6.54 23.14 20.05
C THR A 46 -6.57 21.64 19.76
N LEU A 47 -7.76 21.06 19.63
CA LEU A 47 -7.95 19.66 19.27
C LEU A 47 -7.34 19.35 17.90
N ARG A 48 -7.58 20.20 16.90
CA ARG A 48 -6.96 20.08 15.57
C ARG A 48 -5.44 20.15 15.67
N ALA A 49 -4.89 21.06 16.48
CA ALA A 49 -3.47 21.18 16.74
C ALA A 49 -2.87 20.08 17.63
N GLN A 50 -3.70 19.27 18.31
CA GLN A 50 -3.28 18.08 19.06
C GLN A 50 -3.37 16.81 18.19
N ILE A 51 -4.37 16.73 17.31
CA ILE A 51 -4.49 15.68 16.30
C ILE A 51 -3.43 15.84 15.21
N LEU A 52 -3.04 17.08 14.86
CA LEU A 52 -2.08 17.35 13.77
C LEU A 52 -0.63 16.90 14.01
N PRO A 53 -0.05 16.96 15.22
CA PRO A 53 1.25 16.35 15.51
C PRO A 53 1.22 14.83 15.42
N GLU A 54 0.10 14.20 15.79
CA GLU A 54 -0.07 12.74 15.69
C GLU A 54 -0.47 12.27 14.28
N ALA A 55 -1.12 13.12 13.48
CA ALA A 55 -1.58 12.82 12.12
C ALA A 55 -0.79 13.54 10.99
N GLY A 56 0.20 14.36 11.34
CA GLY A 56 1.16 14.96 10.42
C GLY A 56 2.15 13.91 9.92
N GLU A 57 2.94 14.25 8.89
CA GLU A 57 4.05 13.39 8.45
C GLU A 57 4.90 12.94 9.66
N GLY A 58 5.17 13.83 10.62
CA GLY A 58 5.94 13.50 11.83
C GLY A 58 5.32 12.50 12.82
N GLY A 59 3.99 12.37 12.87
CA GLY A 59 3.31 11.40 13.75
C GLY A 59 3.22 10.00 13.14
N LEU A 60 3.05 9.94 11.82
CA LEU A 60 3.10 8.70 11.04
C LEU A 60 4.54 8.22 10.77
N GLU A 61 5.51 9.14 10.91
CA GLU A 61 6.95 8.88 10.88
C GLU A 61 7.52 8.52 12.25
N ALA A 62 6.73 8.60 13.32
CA ALA A 62 7.21 8.19 14.63
C ALA A 62 7.58 6.70 14.59
N SER A 63 8.79 6.39 15.04
CA SER A 63 9.20 5.00 15.24
C SER A 63 8.25 4.33 16.21
N VAL A 64 7.72 3.16 15.82
CA VAL A 64 6.86 2.39 16.70
C VAL A 64 7.73 1.70 17.74
N ALA A 65 7.56 2.08 19.00
CA ALA A 65 8.28 1.50 20.11
C ALA A 65 7.65 0.15 20.55
N PRO A 66 8.47 -0.81 20.99
CA PRO A 66 7.98 -1.99 21.70
C PRO A 66 7.10 -1.69 22.90
N ARG A 67 6.18 -2.61 23.21
CA ARG A 67 5.43 -2.56 24.46
C ARG A 67 6.39 -2.75 25.65
N PRO A 68 6.18 -2.06 26.79
CA PRO A 68 6.95 -2.31 27.99
C PRO A 68 6.91 -3.79 28.38
N GLY A 69 8.08 -4.40 28.60
CA GLY A 69 8.20 -5.81 28.95
C GLY A 69 8.09 -6.80 27.78
N ALA A 70 8.08 -6.33 26.53
CA ALA A 70 8.16 -7.22 25.36
C ALA A 70 9.44 -8.07 25.41
N GLU A 71 9.29 -9.37 25.25
CA GLU A 71 10.41 -10.32 25.23
C GLU A 71 11.10 -10.34 23.86
N GLU A 72 12.41 -10.54 23.84
CA GLU A 72 13.17 -10.71 22.62
C GLU A 72 12.83 -12.06 21.96
N SER A 73 12.60 -12.03 20.65
CA SER A 73 12.34 -13.19 19.82
C SER A 73 13.63 -13.80 19.30
N ASP A 74 13.64 -15.12 19.13
CA ASP A 74 14.71 -15.87 18.45
C ASP A 74 14.76 -15.63 16.93
N VAL A 75 13.76 -14.94 16.37
CA VAL A 75 13.67 -14.62 14.95
C VAL A 75 14.27 -13.24 14.68
N PRO A 76 15.36 -13.14 13.89
CA PRO A 76 15.89 -11.85 13.47
C PRO A 76 14.96 -11.18 12.45
N CYS A 77 14.97 -9.85 12.41
CA CYS A 77 14.22 -9.08 11.46
C CYS A 77 14.72 -9.35 10.02
N PRO A 78 13.87 -9.78 9.07
CA PRO A 78 14.32 -10.05 7.71
C PRO A 78 14.68 -8.77 6.92
N ALA A 79 14.29 -7.59 7.42
CA ALA A 79 14.66 -6.31 6.80
C ALA A 79 16.04 -5.78 7.22
N CYS A 80 16.46 -5.98 8.47
CA CYS A 80 17.69 -5.38 9.00
C CYS A 80 18.62 -6.34 9.76
N GLY A 81 18.21 -7.57 10.01
CA GLY A 81 18.98 -8.60 10.71
C GLY A 81 19.01 -8.47 12.24
N LEU A 82 18.47 -7.40 12.81
CA LEU A 82 18.45 -7.19 14.27
C LEU A 82 17.34 -8.00 14.94
N PRO A 83 17.48 -8.34 16.24
CA PRO A 83 16.44 -9.06 16.97
C PRO A 83 15.09 -8.37 16.91
N MET A 84 14.03 -9.17 16.78
CA MET A 84 12.66 -8.71 16.94
C MET A 84 12.19 -8.95 18.37
N VAL A 85 11.09 -8.33 18.75
CA VAL A 85 10.44 -8.54 20.05
C VAL A 85 9.00 -8.98 19.84
N GLU A 86 8.46 -9.73 20.80
CA GLU A 86 7.05 -10.12 20.77
C GLU A 86 6.16 -8.87 20.86
N HIS A 87 5.32 -8.68 19.84
CA HIS A 87 4.41 -7.54 19.79
C HIS A 87 3.03 -7.90 20.29
N GLU A 88 2.34 -8.88 19.70
CA GLU A 88 1.02 -9.33 20.16
C GLU A 88 0.66 -10.69 19.54
N GLN A 89 -0.30 -11.39 20.15
CA GLN A 89 -0.99 -12.50 19.51
C GLN A 89 -2.34 -11.99 19.00
N ALA A 90 -2.50 -11.90 17.68
CA ALA A 90 -3.69 -11.37 17.04
C ALA A 90 -3.96 -12.10 15.72
N PHE A 91 -5.25 -12.33 15.44
CA PHE A 91 -5.70 -12.99 14.21
C PHE A 91 -5.05 -14.35 13.94
N GLU A 92 -4.93 -15.17 15.00
CA GLU A 92 -4.32 -16.52 14.92
C GLU A 92 -2.83 -16.50 14.51
N LYS A 93 -2.15 -15.38 14.73
CA LYS A 93 -0.73 -15.18 14.43
C LYS A 93 -0.02 -14.56 15.63
N ASP A 94 1.25 -14.92 15.78
CA ASP A 94 2.16 -14.26 16.71
C ASP A 94 2.92 -13.18 15.94
N TRP A 95 2.69 -11.91 16.27
CA TRP A 95 3.31 -10.78 15.61
C TRP A 95 4.55 -10.32 16.35
N LEU A 96 5.60 -10.07 15.59
CA LEU A 96 6.92 -9.64 16.06
C LEU A 96 7.22 -8.26 15.52
N LEU A 97 7.67 -7.35 16.37
CA LEU A 97 8.08 -6.00 16.00
C LEU A 97 9.60 -5.90 15.98
N CYS A 98 10.18 -5.31 14.95
CA CYS A 98 11.59 -4.91 15.00
C CYS A 98 11.72 -3.52 15.63
N PRO A 99 12.38 -3.36 16.79
CA PRO A 99 12.55 -2.05 17.42
C PRO A 99 13.40 -1.08 16.59
N ALA A 100 14.29 -1.60 15.75
CA ALA A 100 15.21 -0.78 14.97
C ALA A 100 14.59 -0.22 13.69
N CYS A 101 13.83 -1.03 12.94
CA CYS A 101 13.26 -0.61 11.67
C CYS A 101 11.73 -0.44 11.68
N SER A 102 11.09 -0.73 12.81
CA SER A 102 9.63 -0.64 13.01
C SER A 102 8.82 -1.52 12.06
N LEU A 103 9.41 -2.60 11.53
CA LEU A 103 8.69 -3.59 10.75
C LEU A 103 7.94 -4.55 11.69
N LEU A 104 6.65 -4.76 11.43
CA LEU A 104 5.83 -5.74 12.14
C LEU A 104 5.57 -6.93 11.21
N MET A 105 5.86 -8.15 11.67
CA MET A 105 5.69 -9.37 10.88
C MET A 105 5.14 -10.51 11.73
N ALA A 106 4.33 -11.35 11.11
CA ALA A 106 3.87 -12.58 11.72
C ALA A 106 4.99 -13.63 11.72
N ARG A 107 5.14 -14.35 12.83
CA ARG A 107 5.93 -15.58 12.90
C ARG A 107 5.32 -16.59 11.93
N THR A 108 5.96 -16.73 10.77
CA THR A 108 5.39 -17.49 9.66
C THR A 108 5.99 -18.89 9.65
N PRO A 109 5.19 -19.96 9.80
CA PRO A 109 5.72 -21.32 9.77
C PRO A 109 6.28 -21.65 8.37
N PRO A 110 7.33 -22.49 8.25
CA PRO A 110 7.96 -22.79 6.95
C PRO A 110 6.99 -23.32 5.88
N GLY A 111 5.90 -23.98 6.30
CA GLY A 111 4.85 -24.44 5.39
C GLY A 111 4.09 -23.29 4.71
N LEU A 112 3.79 -22.23 5.46
CA LEU A 112 3.11 -21.04 4.94
C LEU A 112 4.06 -20.20 4.06
N VAL A 113 5.33 -20.04 4.45
CA VAL A 113 6.35 -19.40 3.58
C VAL A 113 6.40 -20.08 2.21
N ARG A 114 6.50 -21.42 2.19
CA ARG A 114 6.50 -22.19 0.93
C ARG A 114 5.19 -22.07 0.14
N ALA A 115 4.06 -21.82 0.80
CA ALA A 115 2.79 -21.63 0.11
C ALA A 115 2.76 -20.25 -0.55
N LEU A 116 3.14 -19.20 0.19
CA LEU A 116 3.25 -17.83 -0.32
C LEU A 116 4.24 -17.73 -1.49
N ASP A 117 5.39 -18.38 -1.40
CA ASP A 117 6.40 -18.42 -2.47
C ASP A 117 5.91 -19.09 -3.77
N ARG A 118 4.80 -19.83 -3.73
CA ARG A 118 4.17 -20.44 -4.92
C ARG A 118 2.94 -19.67 -5.41
N GLY A 119 2.57 -18.59 -4.72
CA GLY A 119 1.31 -17.89 -4.91
C GLY A 119 0.10 -18.70 -4.44
N GLU A 120 -1.03 -18.02 -4.29
CA GLU A 120 -2.30 -18.63 -3.88
C GLU A 120 -3.42 -18.37 -4.88
N ALA A 121 -4.30 -19.37 -5.02
CA ALA A 121 -5.44 -19.27 -5.93
C ALA A 121 -6.44 -18.19 -5.48
N ALA A 122 -6.63 -17.99 -4.17
CA ALA A 122 -7.63 -17.07 -3.63
C ALA A 122 -7.32 -15.61 -4.01
N GLY A 123 -6.10 -15.14 -3.73
CA GLY A 123 -5.64 -13.83 -4.17
C GLY A 123 -5.66 -13.67 -5.68
N ALA A 124 -5.24 -14.71 -6.41
CA ALA A 124 -5.30 -14.67 -7.87
C ALA A 124 -6.72 -14.50 -8.40
N MET A 125 -7.74 -15.15 -7.79
CA MET A 125 -9.14 -15.27 -8.24
C MET A 125 -10.02 -14.02 -8.07
N GLN A 126 -9.48 -12.86 -7.68
CA GLN A 126 -10.25 -11.62 -7.61
C GLN A 126 -10.86 -11.26 -8.97
N PRO A 127 -12.10 -10.72 -9.04
CA PRO A 127 -12.68 -10.31 -10.32
C PRO A 127 -11.78 -9.27 -11.00
N GLY A 128 -11.46 -9.44 -12.28
CA GLY A 128 -10.53 -8.54 -13.00
C GLY A 128 -10.95 -7.06 -13.07
N HIS A 129 -12.18 -6.72 -12.64
CA HIS A 129 -12.71 -5.36 -12.52
C HIS A 129 -12.86 -4.86 -11.07
N ALA A 130 -12.29 -5.59 -10.10
CA ALA A 130 -12.28 -5.22 -8.69
C ALA A 130 -11.67 -3.83 -8.48
N LEU A 131 -12.06 -3.18 -7.38
CA LEU A 131 -11.64 -1.82 -7.05
C LEU A 131 -10.11 -1.66 -7.03
N VAL A 132 -9.39 -2.68 -6.54
CA VAL A 132 -7.92 -2.70 -6.54
C VAL A 132 -7.33 -2.55 -7.94
N HIS A 133 -7.87 -3.24 -8.95
CA HIS A 133 -7.39 -3.16 -10.33
C HIS A 133 -7.71 -1.81 -10.99
N ARG A 134 -8.83 -1.18 -10.63
CA ARG A 134 -9.15 0.19 -11.08
C ARG A 134 -8.19 1.22 -10.49
N ARG A 135 -7.85 1.06 -9.20
CA ARG A 135 -6.83 1.88 -8.53
C ARG A 135 -5.48 1.68 -9.20
N GLU A 136 -5.04 0.44 -9.38
CA GLU A 136 -3.79 0.11 -10.08
C GLU A 136 -3.71 0.78 -11.46
N TYR A 137 -4.74 0.61 -12.30
CA TYR A 137 -4.81 1.21 -13.62
C TYR A 137 -4.71 2.74 -13.59
N THR A 138 -5.45 3.38 -12.68
CA THR A 138 -5.45 4.85 -12.58
C THR A 138 -4.08 5.37 -12.20
N PHE A 139 -3.43 4.74 -11.22
CA PHE A 139 -2.08 5.13 -10.84
C PHE A 139 -1.10 4.89 -11.99
N CYS A 140 -1.15 3.74 -12.66
CA CYS A 140 -0.33 3.49 -13.84
C CYS A 140 -0.52 4.59 -14.89
N ARG A 141 -1.76 4.90 -15.26
CA ARG A 141 -2.09 5.97 -16.22
C ARG A 141 -1.54 7.32 -15.80
N ARG A 142 -1.62 7.69 -14.52
CA ARG A 142 -1.06 8.95 -14.02
C ARG A 142 0.43 9.07 -14.31
N PHE A 143 1.22 8.03 -14.05
CA PHE A 143 2.65 8.03 -14.36
C PHE A 143 2.95 7.94 -15.86
N ILE A 144 2.23 7.09 -16.59
CA ILE A 144 2.37 6.93 -18.04
C ILE A 144 2.09 8.26 -18.76
N ASP A 145 0.99 8.94 -18.41
CA ASP A 145 0.60 10.20 -19.04
C ASP A 145 1.43 11.38 -18.55
N GLY A 146 1.72 11.42 -17.24
CA GLY A 146 2.45 12.53 -16.63
C GLY A 146 3.95 12.53 -16.92
N MET A 147 4.53 11.36 -17.18
CA MET A 147 5.98 11.21 -17.39
C MET A 147 6.34 10.51 -18.71
N GLY A 148 5.37 10.08 -19.51
CA GLY A 148 5.60 9.45 -20.81
C GLY A 148 6.16 8.02 -20.73
N LEU A 149 5.96 7.31 -19.60
CA LEU A 149 6.51 5.97 -19.38
C LEU A 149 5.84 4.94 -20.29
N ARG A 150 6.60 3.96 -20.80
CA ARG A 150 6.08 2.95 -21.74
C ARG A 150 6.31 1.52 -21.29
N GLU A 151 7.37 1.24 -20.56
CA GLU A 151 7.73 -0.11 -20.10
C GLU A 151 7.17 -0.33 -18.69
N VAL A 152 6.12 -1.14 -18.59
CA VAL A 152 5.38 -1.37 -17.35
C VAL A 152 5.41 -2.84 -16.95
N LEU A 153 5.74 -3.11 -15.70
CA LEU A 153 5.57 -4.41 -15.07
C LEU A 153 4.45 -4.33 -14.04
N ASN A 154 3.37 -5.07 -14.24
CA ASN A 154 2.33 -5.27 -13.24
C ASN A 154 2.68 -6.51 -12.41
N TYR A 155 3.18 -6.31 -11.19
CA TYR A 155 3.67 -7.36 -10.30
C TYR A 155 2.61 -7.75 -9.25
N GLY A 156 2.40 -9.06 -9.06
CA GLY A 156 1.29 -9.57 -8.25
C GLY A 156 -0.06 -9.36 -8.96
N VAL A 157 -0.08 -9.64 -10.27
CA VAL A 157 -1.16 -9.20 -11.16
C VAL A 157 -2.49 -9.92 -10.90
N GLY A 158 -2.51 -11.14 -10.35
CA GLY A 158 -3.74 -11.92 -10.21
C GLY A 158 -4.54 -11.99 -11.53
N TRP A 159 -5.88 -11.90 -11.47
CA TRP A 159 -6.72 -11.70 -12.66
C TRP A 159 -6.86 -10.23 -13.12
N SER A 160 -5.99 -9.32 -12.67
CA SER A 160 -6.02 -7.92 -13.14
C SER A 160 -6.00 -7.86 -14.67
N LEU A 161 -6.88 -7.03 -15.24
CA LEU A 161 -6.91 -6.72 -16.68
C LEU A 161 -6.08 -5.48 -17.01
N VAL A 162 -5.34 -4.94 -16.04
CA VAL A 162 -4.53 -3.73 -16.21
C VAL A 162 -3.46 -3.89 -17.28
N PRO A 163 -2.65 -4.98 -17.34
CA PRO A 163 -1.66 -5.13 -18.41
C PRO A 163 -2.30 -5.10 -19.80
N GLU A 164 -3.43 -5.80 -19.97
CA GLU A 164 -4.17 -5.85 -21.22
C GLU A 164 -4.70 -4.45 -21.61
N ALA A 165 -5.33 -3.76 -20.67
CA ALA A 165 -5.85 -2.41 -20.89
C ALA A 165 -4.76 -1.40 -21.27
N LEU A 166 -3.57 -1.52 -20.68
CA LEU A 166 -2.41 -0.70 -21.00
C LEU A 166 -1.83 -1.05 -22.39
N ARG A 167 -1.72 -2.34 -22.73
CA ARG A 167 -1.27 -2.80 -24.06
C ARG A 167 -2.17 -2.31 -25.18
N ALA A 168 -3.49 -2.32 -24.96
CA ALA A 168 -4.47 -1.77 -25.90
C ALA A 168 -4.24 -0.27 -26.20
N GLN A 169 -3.45 0.43 -25.38
CA GLN A 169 -3.08 1.84 -25.53
C GLN A 169 -1.64 2.04 -26.03
N GLY A 170 -0.99 0.98 -26.49
CA GLY A 170 0.39 1.03 -26.98
C GLY A 170 1.43 1.21 -25.87
N VAL A 171 1.13 0.75 -24.66
CA VAL A 171 2.10 0.63 -23.56
C VAL A 171 2.70 -0.77 -23.61
N ASP A 172 4.02 -0.88 -23.46
CA ASP A 172 4.72 -2.16 -23.33
C ASP A 172 4.56 -2.68 -21.90
N ALA A 173 3.35 -3.16 -21.58
CA ALA A 173 2.99 -3.71 -20.29
C ALA A 173 3.06 -5.24 -20.29
N VAL A 174 3.57 -5.81 -19.20
CA VAL A 174 3.57 -7.25 -18.91
C VAL A 174 3.06 -7.52 -17.50
N GLY A 175 2.36 -8.63 -17.31
CA GLY A 175 1.91 -9.11 -16.00
C GLY A 175 2.87 -10.12 -15.38
N CYS A 176 2.93 -10.14 -14.05
CA CYS A 176 3.74 -11.08 -13.29
C CYS A 176 3.02 -11.56 -12.04
N ASP A 177 3.11 -12.85 -11.76
CA ASP A 177 2.56 -13.47 -10.55
C ASP A 177 3.42 -14.68 -10.09
N LEU A 178 3.09 -15.25 -8.93
CA LEU A 178 3.65 -16.49 -8.42
C LEU A 178 2.78 -17.70 -8.76
N TRP A 179 1.46 -17.53 -8.89
CA TRP A 179 0.56 -18.67 -9.08
C TRP A 179 0.58 -19.19 -10.53
N ARG A 180 1.37 -20.23 -10.77
CA ARG A 180 1.59 -20.82 -12.11
C ARG A 180 0.31 -21.12 -12.91
N PRO A 181 -0.76 -21.72 -12.35
CA PRO A 181 -1.98 -21.97 -13.12
C PRO A 181 -2.61 -20.73 -13.76
N LEU A 182 -2.61 -19.59 -13.04
CA LEU A 182 -3.05 -18.30 -13.59
C LEU A 182 -2.14 -17.87 -14.75
N ILE A 183 -0.82 -17.91 -14.54
CA ILE A 183 0.15 -17.50 -15.57
C ILE A 183 -0.04 -18.33 -16.84
N GLU A 184 -0.14 -19.64 -16.73
CA GLU A 184 -0.34 -20.52 -17.88
C GLU A 184 -1.68 -20.27 -18.58
N GLN A 185 -2.73 -19.95 -17.82
CA GLN A 185 -4.00 -19.56 -18.43
C GLN A 185 -3.90 -18.22 -19.17
N ARG A 186 -3.27 -17.21 -18.57
CA ARG A 186 -3.10 -15.89 -19.18
C ARG A 186 -2.22 -15.93 -20.42
N LYS A 187 -1.15 -16.73 -20.42
CA LYS A 187 -0.32 -16.97 -21.61
C LYS A 187 -1.15 -17.55 -22.77
N ARG A 188 -2.07 -18.49 -22.50
CA ARG A 188 -2.97 -19.04 -23.52
C ARG A 188 -3.98 -18.01 -24.04
N GLU A 189 -4.48 -17.14 -23.18
CA GLU A 189 -5.49 -16.13 -23.54
C GLU A 189 -4.89 -14.95 -24.31
N LEU A 190 -3.68 -14.51 -23.93
CA LEU A 190 -3.15 -13.19 -24.30
C LEU A 190 -1.75 -13.23 -24.95
N GLY A 191 -1.10 -14.39 -25.03
CA GLY A 191 0.24 -14.57 -25.61
C GLY A 191 1.33 -14.84 -24.56
N GLU A 192 2.37 -15.61 -24.95
CA GLU A 192 3.46 -16.02 -24.05
C GLU A 192 4.30 -14.85 -23.52
N GLU A 193 4.35 -13.75 -24.27
CA GLU A 193 5.09 -12.55 -23.96
C GLU A 193 4.38 -11.59 -22.99
N CYS A 194 3.10 -11.87 -22.68
CA CYS A 194 2.27 -10.96 -21.89
C CYS A 194 2.33 -11.23 -20.38
N PHE A 195 2.60 -12.47 -19.96
CA PHE A 195 2.54 -12.88 -18.56
C PHE A 195 3.68 -13.82 -18.19
N PHE A 196 4.30 -13.55 -17.03
CA PHE A 196 5.45 -14.31 -16.55
C PHE A 196 5.24 -14.77 -15.11
N HIS A 197 5.83 -15.92 -14.78
CA HIS A 197 6.10 -16.23 -13.39
C HIS A 197 7.21 -15.30 -12.89
N ARG A 198 7.23 -14.90 -11.61
CA ARG A 198 8.28 -14.04 -11.01
C ARG A 198 9.70 -14.46 -11.41
N ASP A 199 9.97 -15.76 -11.28
CA ASP A 199 11.31 -16.32 -11.54
C ASP A 199 11.63 -16.49 -13.04
N GLU A 200 10.69 -16.14 -13.92
CA GLU A 200 10.78 -16.22 -15.38
C GLU A 200 10.63 -14.85 -16.04
N LEU A 201 10.72 -13.77 -15.26
CA LEU A 201 10.66 -12.41 -15.78
C LEU A 201 11.76 -12.18 -16.83
N PRO A 202 11.47 -11.44 -17.92
CA PRO A 202 12.46 -11.14 -18.94
C PRO A 202 13.62 -10.33 -18.34
N ASP A 203 14.84 -10.57 -18.85
CA ASP A 203 16.04 -9.83 -18.48
C ASP A 203 16.04 -8.42 -19.08
N ARG A 204 15.11 -7.60 -18.59
CA ARG A 204 14.96 -6.19 -18.93
C ARG A 204 14.49 -5.41 -17.71
N ARG A 205 14.61 -4.09 -17.82
CA ARG A 205 14.17 -3.14 -16.80
C ARG A 205 12.93 -2.39 -17.26
N PHE A 206 12.09 -2.02 -16.30
CA PHE A 206 10.83 -1.34 -16.50
C PHE A 206 10.90 0.07 -15.91
N ALA A 207 10.33 1.03 -16.63
CA ALA A 207 10.23 2.42 -16.18
C ALA A 207 9.21 2.56 -15.03
N LEU A 208 8.18 1.70 -15.03
CA LEU A 208 7.19 1.61 -13.97
C LEU A 208 6.95 0.15 -13.56
N ILE A 209 6.92 -0.11 -12.26
CA ILE A 209 6.48 -1.37 -11.69
C ILE A 209 5.27 -1.06 -10.80
N SER A 210 4.12 -1.69 -11.02
CA SER A 210 2.98 -1.64 -10.09
C SER A 210 2.96 -2.88 -9.20
N ALA A 211 2.61 -2.70 -7.92
CA ALA A 211 2.51 -3.78 -6.93
C ALA A 211 1.43 -3.43 -5.88
N PHE A 212 0.16 -3.61 -6.25
CA PHE A 212 -0.99 -3.23 -5.43
C PHE A 212 -1.48 -4.41 -4.61
N GLU A 213 -1.53 -4.27 -3.29
CA GLU A 213 -1.89 -5.36 -2.35
C GLU A 213 -0.96 -6.57 -2.50
N VAL A 214 0.35 -6.29 -2.48
CA VAL A 214 1.40 -7.30 -2.67
C VAL A 214 2.35 -7.34 -1.48
N PHE A 215 2.70 -6.18 -0.94
CA PHE A 215 3.80 -6.03 0.02
C PHE A 215 3.51 -6.69 1.37
N GLU A 216 2.25 -6.80 1.76
CA GLU A 216 1.77 -7.49 2.96
C GLU A 216 2.01 -9.01 2.91
N HIS A 217 2.24 -9.57 1.72
CA HIS A 217 2.51 -10.99 1.51
C HIS A 217 4.01 -11.33 1.56
N PHE A 218 4.90 -10.33 1.61
CA PHE A 218 6.34 -10.56 1.61
C PHE A 218 6.77 -11.28 2.88
N THR A 219 7.48 -12.39 2.72
CA THR A 219 8.03 -13.18 3.82
C THR A 219 9.50 -12.87 4.07
N ASP A 220 10.18 -12.32 3.06
CA ASP A 220 11.54 -11.80 3.13
C ASP A 220 11.57 -10.45 2.40
N PRO A 221 11.20 -9.35 3.08
CA PRO A 221 11.08 -8.03 2.47
C PRO A 221 12.33 -7.56 1.73
N MET A 222 13.54 -7.92 2.19
CA MET A 222 14.78 -7.58 1.49
C MET A 222 14.88 -8.34 0.16
N LYS A 223 14.66 -9.65 0.18
CA LYS A 223 14.69 -10.45 -1.05
C LYS A 223 13.59 -10.04 -2.03
N ASP A 224 12.37 -9.87 -1.53
CA ASP A 224 11.17 -9.61 -2.32
C ASP A 224 11.21 -8.22 -2.98
N VAL A 225 11.52 -7.16 -2.21
CA VAL A 225 11.75 -5.83 -2.78
C VAL A 225 12.97 -5.84 -3.72
N GLY A 226 14.00 -6.62 -3.38
CA GLY A 226 15.18 -6.80 -4.23
C GLY A 226 14.85 -7.39 -5.61
N VAL A 227 13.82 -8.24 -5.74
CA VAL A 227 13.33 -8.71 -7.05
C VAL A 227 12.83 -7.54 -7.88
N LEU A 228 11.95 -6.71 -7.31
CA LEU A 228 11.40 -5.54 -8.01
C LEU A 228 12.50 -4.57 -8.43
N VAL A 229 13.45 -4.29 -7.52
CA VAL A 229 14.55 -3.36 -7.75
C VAL A 229 15.50 -3.82 -8.86
N ARG A 230 15.72 -5.13 -9.02
CA ARG A 230 16.52 -5.67 -10.14
C ARG A 230 15.89 -5.39 -11.50
N HIS A 231 14.56 -5.39 -11.56
CA HIS A 231 13.79 -5.09 -12.77
C HIS A 231 13.45 -3.60 -12.91
N LEU A 232 13.87 -2.73 -11.98
CA LEU A 232 13.59 -1.31 -12.02
C LEU A 232 14.64 -0.56 -12.86
N ALA A 233 14.18 0.29 -13.79
CA ALA A 233 15.06 1.19 -14.55
C ALA A 233 15.85 2.16 -13.63
N GLU A 234 16.90 2.77 -14.15
CA GLU A 234 17.72 3.73 -13.39
C GLU A 234 16.96 5.00 -13.04
N SER A 235 15.98 5.38 -13.87
CA SER A 235 15.04 6.46 -13.64
C SER A 235 13.61 5.90 -13.62
N GLY A 236 13.39 4.85 -12.83
CA GLY A 236 12.09 4.17 -12.72
C GLY A 236 11.44 4.35 -11.35
N ALA A 237 10.17 3.96 -11.26
CA ALA A 237 9.44 3.88 -9.99
C ALA A 237 8.69 2.56 -9.80
N ILE A 238 8.58 2.15 -8.53
CA ILE A 238 7.67 1.12 -8.03
C ILE A 238 6.51 1.85 -7.35
N VAL A 239 5.30 1.67 -7.83
CA VAL A 239 4.08 2.18 -7.22
C VAL A 239 3.29 1.02 -6.60
N GLY A 240 2.88 1.17 -5.35
CA GLY A 240 2.13 0.12 -4.67
C GLY A 240 1.08 0.65 -3.71
N SER A 241 0.27 -0.27 -3.21
CA SER A 241 -0.69 -0.05 -2.14
C SER A 241 -0.58 -1.17 -1.12
N THR A 242 -0.84 -0.84 0.14
CA THR A 242 -1.02 -1.79 1.25
C THR A 242 -1.72 -1.05 2.38
N ASP A 243 -2.24 -1.78 3.36
CA ASP A 243 -2.66 -1.16 4.62
C ASP A 243 -1.43 -0.95 5.50
N PHE A 244 -1.13 0.29 5.87
CA PHE A 244 -0.01 0.58 6.75
C PHE A 244 -0.45 0.47 8.18
N TRP A 245 0.34 -0.22 8.98
CA TRP A 245 0.18 -0.24 10.42
C TRP A 245 0.81 1.02 11.03
N HIS A 246 0.06 1.68 11.91
CA HIS A 246 0.45 2.97 12.52
C HIS A 246 0.87 2.85 13.99
N GLY A 247 1.13 1.64 14.47
CA GLY A 247 1.41 1.37 15.87
C GLY A 247 0.20 0.85 16.65
N GLY A 248 0.40 0.60 17.95
CA GLY A 248 -0.64 0.04 18.81
C GLY A 248 -0.94 -1.44 18.54
N LEU A 249 -2.15 -1.89 18.89
CA LEU A 249 -2.60 -3.27 18.64
C LEU A 249 -3.22 -3.37 17.25
N LEU A 250 -2.85 -4.38 16.46
CA LEU A 250 -3.45 -4.68 15.16
C LEU A 250 -4.95 -4.93 15.27
N SER A 251 -5.38 -5.58 16.35
CA SER A 251 -6.80 -5.82 16.66
C SER A 251 -7.61 -4.54 16.89
N ALA A 252 -6.95 -3.42 17.18
CA ALA A 252 -7.53 -2.10 17.37
C ALA A 252 -7.14 -1.13 16.24
N HIS A 253 -6.60 -1.63 15.12
CA HIS A 253 -6.16 -0.76 14.04
C HIS A 253 -7.35 0.02 13.46
N PRO A 254 -7.22 1.34 13.23
CA PRO A 254 -8.31 2.21 12.80
C PRO A 254 -8.76 1.97 11.35
N SER A 255 -8.19 1.00 10.65
CA SER A 255 -8.62 0.62 9.30
C SER A 255 -10.09 0.21 9.32
N ARG A 256 -10.85 0.63 8.30
CA ARG A 256 -12.20 0.11 8.02
C ARG A 256 -12.26 -1.40 7.88
N GLU A 257 -11.14 -2.00 7.49
CA GLU A 257 -10.96 -3.43 7.42
C GLU A 257 -9.97 -3.82 8.53
N PRO A 258 -10.37 -3.79 9.82
CA PRO A 258 -9.47 -4.24 10.90
C PRO A 258 -9.09 -5.72 10.72
N TRP A 259 -9.85 -6.44 9.89
CA TRP A 259 -9.62 -7.80 9.43
C TRP A 259 -8.60 -7.90 8.29
N TYR A 260 -8.02 -6.81 7.80
CA TYR A 260 -7.04 -6.84 6.71
C TYR A 260 -5.88 -7.78 7.06
N TRP A 261 -5.29 -7.67 8.25
CA TRP A 261 -4.25 -8.62 8.68
C TRP A 261 -4.78 -9.96 9.20
N LYS A 262 -6.11 -10.16 9.23
CA LYS A 262 -6.72 -11.47 9.49
C LYS A 262 -6.56 -12.42 8.31
N HIS A 263 -6.39 -11.91 7.09
CA HIS A 263 -6.09 -12.74 5.94
C HIS A 263 -4.83 -13.57 6.21
N GLY A 264 -4.93 -14.90 6.14
CA GLY A 264 -3.86 -15.82 6.55
C GLY A 264 -2.53 -15.60 5.82
N VAL A 265 -2.58 -14.95 4.65
CA VAL A 265 -1.44 -14.64 3.80
C VAL A 265 -0.85 -13.25 3.99
N HIS A 266 -1.48 -12.36 4.78
CA HIS A 266 -0.91 -11.07 5.15
C HIS A 266 0.01 -11.29 6.34
N VAL A 267 1.30 -11.46 6.07
CA VAL A 267 2.32 -11.82 7.06
C VAL A 267 3.22 -10.65 7.41
N THR A 268 3.10 -9.53 6.70
CA THR A 268 3.85 -8.30 6.95
C THR A 268 2.91 -7.12 7.09
N ALA A 269 3.08 -6.37 8.16
CA ALA A 269 2.39 -5.12 8.45
C ALA A 269 3.42 -3.98 8.36
N TRP A 270 3.39 -3.26 7.25
CA TRP A 270 4.34 -2.19 6.98
C TRP A 270 4.03 -0.95 7.80
N THR A 271 5.06 -0.32 8.35
CA THR A 271 5.00 1.06 8.83
C THR A 271 5.63 1.97 7.78
N TRP A 272 5.38 3.27 7.86
CA TRP A 272 6.06 4.22 6.99
C TRP A 272 7.58 4.18 7.22
N GLN A 273 7.99 4.03 8.48
CA GLN A 273 9.39 3.89 8.84
C GLN A 273 10.02 2.62 8.26
N SER A 274 9.34 1.46 8.32
CA SER A 274 9.88 0.23 7.73
C SER A 274 9.98 0.31 6.21
N MET A 275 9.04 1.00 5.56
CA MET A 275 9.10 1.27 4.11
C MET A 275 10.21 2.27 3.75
N ARG A 276 10.45 3.32 4.54
CA ARG A 276 11.60 4.22 4.36
C ARG A 276 12.91 3.45 4.51
N ASN A 277 13.02 2.66 5.56
CA ASN A 277 14.20 1.84 5.82
C ASN A 277 14.49 0.88 4.65
N ILE A 278 13.47 0.21 4.10
CA ILE A 278 13.69 -0.68 2.94
C ILE A 278 14.10 0.13 1.70
N ALA A 279 13.50 1.30 1.47
CA ALA A 279 13.86 2.18 0.37
C ALA A 279 15.33 2.61 0.45
N ASP A 280 15.79 3.01 1.64
CA ASP A 280 17.17 3.43 1.89
C ASP A 280 18.17 2.29 1.61
N ARG A 281 17.83 1.04 1.99
CA ARG A 281 18.67 -0.15 1.69
C ARG A 281 18.87 -0.38 0.19
N PHE A 282 17.94 0.07 -0.63
CA PHE A 282 18.01 -0.02 -2.09
C PHE A 282 18.38 1.29 -2.79
N ASN A 283 18.75 2.33 -2.02
CA ASN A 283 19.03 3.68 -2.52
C ASN A 283 17.88 4.22 -3.38
N LEU A 284 16.66 4.10 -2.85
CA LEU A 284 15.43 4.62 -3.45
C LEU A 284 14.90 5.78 -2.62
N GLY A 285 14.36 6.79 -3.30
CA GLY A 285 13.46 7.73 -2.65
C GLY A 285 12.11 7.07 -2.36
N VAL A 286 11.39 7.58 -1.36
CA VAL A 286 10.01 7.17 -1.08
C VAL A 286 9.09 8.38 -0.91
N ARG A 287 7.86 8.25 -1.43
CA ARG A 287 6.73 9.16 -1.17
C ARG A 287 5.52 8.34 -0.81
N PHE A 288 4.72 8.86 0.11
CA PHE A 288 3.44 8.30 0.50
C PHE A 288 2.32 9.22 0.03
N PHE A 289 1.23 8.61 -0.39
CA PHE A 289 0.02 9.30 -0.83
C PHE A 289 -1.17 8.67 -0.14
N ARG A 290 -2.14 9.50 0.20
CA ARG A 290 -3.45 9.02 0.65
C ARG A 290 -4.39 8.94 -0.53
N GLY A 291 -5.17 7.88 -0.57
CA GLY A 291 -6.35 7.87 -1.40
C GLY A 291 -7.46 8.68 -0.76
N ASP A 292 -8.19 9.44 -1.56
CA ASP A 292 -9.50 9.98 -1.17
C ASP A 292 -10.61 8.93 -1.33
N PHE A 293 -10.24 7.64 -1.35
CA PHE A 293 -11.09 6.55 -1.84
C PHE A 293 -12.10 6.03 -0.83
N ASP A 294 -12.15 6.64 0.35
CA ASP A 294 -13.09 6.38 1.44
C ASP A 294 -12.74 7.36 2.56
N GLU A 295 -13.73 8.07 3.13
CA GLU A 295 -13.58 8.98 4.28
C GLU A 295 -12.96 8.31 5.54
N HIS A 296 -12.62 7.01 5.43
CA HIS A 296 -12.21 6.11 6.50
C HIS A 296 -11.23 4.99 6.09
N SER A 297 -10.69 4.94 4.85
CA SER A 297 -9.71 3.87 4.51
C SER A 297 -8.27 4.31 4.82
N SER A 298 -7.55 3.49 5.58
CA SER A 298 -6.12 3.61 5.85
C SER A 298 -5.23 3.14 4.69
N LYS A 299 -5.84 2.71 3.57
CA LYS A 299 -5.09 2.30 2.37
C LYS A 299 -4.28 3.46 1.84
N CYS A 300 -2.97 3.37 2.06
CA CYS A 300 -2.01 4.34 1.56
C CYS A 300 -1.35 3.78 0.30
N PHE A 301 -1.01 4.68 -0.59
CA PHE A 301 -0.17 4.39 -1.73
C PHE A 301 1.24 4.83 -1.40
N PHE A 302 2.21 4.11 -1.93
CA PHE A 302 3.60 4.51 -1.84
C PHE A 302 4.23 4.44 -3.21
N VAL A 303 5.28 5.25 -3.38
CA VAL A 303 6.12 5.23 -4.57
C VAL A 303 7.56 5.13 -4.10
N LEU A 304 8.25 4.05 -4.49
CA LEU A 304 9.69 3.91 -4.36
C LEU A 304 10.30 4.29 -5.71
N PHE A 305 11.27 5.20 -5.75
CA PHE A 305 11.72 5.74 -7.03
C PHE A 305 13.21 6.05 -7.07
N ARG A 306 13.72 6.21 -8.30
CA ARG A 306 15.06 6.74 -8.57
C ARG A 306 14.98 7.99 -9.44
N GLY A 307 15.92 8.89 -9.22
CA GLY A 307 16.14 10.06 -10.07
C GLY A 307 15.28 11.28 -9.72
N ASP A 308 15.84 12.45 -9.99
CA ASP A 308 15.25 13.75 -9.61
C ASP A 308 13.97 14.07 -10.38
N ALA A 309 13.82 13.53 -11.60
CA ALA A 309 12.60 13.71 -12.40
C ALA A 309 11.37 13.12 -11.70
N PHE A 310 11.50 11.92 -11.10
CA PHE A 310 10.44 11.33 -10.30
C PHE A 310 10.20 12.13 -9.01
N ALA A 311 11.27 12.56 -8.33
CA ALA A 311 11.12 13.40 -7.14
C ALA A 311 10.27 14.65 -7.43
N ALA A 312 10.65 15.40 -8.47
CA ALA A 312 9.96 16.62 -8.88
C ALA A 312 8.51 16.36 -9.31
N TYR A 313 8.27 15.30 -10.08
CA TYR A 313 6.92 14.90 -10.49
C TYR A 313 6.04 14.57 -9.27
N LEU A 314 6.55 13.76 -8.34
CA LEU A 314 5.83 13.33 -7.14
C LEU A 314 5.58 14.49 -6.16
N ASP A 315 6.51 15.45 -6.06
CA ASP A 315 6.35 16.62 -5.21
C ASP A 315 5.34 17.63 -5.77
N ALA A 316 5.07 17.58 -7.08
CA ALA A 316 4.01 18.36 -7.74
C ALA A 316 2.61 17.70 -7.64
N LEU A 317 2.53 16.41 -7.29
CA LEU A 317 1.25 15.72 -7.11
C LEU A 317 0.56 16.13 -5.80
N PRO A 318 -0.78 16.19 -5.77
CA PRO A 318 -1.49 16.37 -4.52
C PRO A 318 -1.26 15.16 -3.61
N LYS A 319 -1.05 15.42 -2.30
CA LYS A 319 -0.81 14.36 -1.30
C LYS A 319 -2.02 13.47 -1.04
N VAL A 320 -3.21 13.99 -1.34
CA VAL A 320 -4.48 13.27 -1.37
C VAL A 320 -4.87 13.13 -2.84
N LEU A 321 -4.98 11.90 -3.30
CA LEU A 321 -5.32 11.60 -4.69
C LEU A 321 -6.83 11.38 -4.80
N PRO A 322 -7.54 12.22 -5.59
CA PRO A 322 -9.00 12.22 -5.62
C PRO A 322 -9.57 10.91 -6.15
N GLU A 323 -10.83 10.69 -5.78
CA GLU A 323 -11.67 9.53 -6.05
C GLU A 323 -11.62 9.05 -7.52
N VAL A 324 -11.64 7.72 -7.72
CA VAL A 324 -11.64 7.04 -9.03
C VAL A 324 -13.02 6.43 -9.35
N TYR A 325 -14.05 6.73 -8.56
CA TYR A 325 -15.39 6.24 -8.81
C TYR A 325 -15.92 6.86 -10.10
N GLY A 326 -16.15 6.01 -11.10
CA GLY A 326 -16.60 6.41 -12.44
C GLY A 326 -15.63 6.04 -13.57
N MET A 327 -14.37 5.73 -13.26
CA MET A 327 -13.47 5.14 -14.25
C MET A 327 -13.79 3.66 -14.42
N SER A 328 -14.41 3.31 -15.56
CA SER A 328 -14.40 1.93 -16.03
C SER A 328 -12.99 1.60 -16.52
N LEU A 329 -12.49 0.39 -16.19
CA LEU A 329 -11.46 -0.20 -17.05
C LEU A 329 -12.07 -0.26 -18.46
N PRO A 330 -11.34 0.15 -19.51
CA PRO A 330 -11.83 0.01 -20.87
C PRO A 330 -11.93 -1.49 -21.20
N LEU A 331 -13.06 -2.12 -20.83
CA LEU A 331 -13.35 -3.54 -21.05
C LEU A 331 -13.73 -3.85 -22.50
N SER A 332 -13.21 -3.07 -23.46
CA SER A 332 -13.58 -3.16 -24.88
C SER A 332 -12.51 -3.84 -25.73
N VAL A 333 -11.70 -4.72 -25.14
CA VAL A 333 -10.97 -5.70 -25.96
C VAL A 333 -11.90 -6.89 -26.08
N GLY A 334 -12.62 -6.94 -27.21
CA GLY A 334 -13.44 -8.10 -27.54
C GLY A 334 -12.53 -9.31 -27.58
N VAL A 335 -12.57 -10.14 -26.53
CA VAL A 335 -12.11 -11.52 -26.63
C VAL A 335 -12.99 -12.10 -27.73
N ALA A 336 -12.41 -12.29 -28.91
CA ALA A 336 -13.07 -12.98 -29.99
C ALA A 336 -13.53 -14.31 -29.40
N GLN A 337 -14.84 -14.47 -29.22
CA GLN A 337 -15.42 -15.75 -28.88
C GLN A 337 -15.16 -16.64 -30.09
N GLY A 338 -14.02 -17.33 -30.06
CA GLY A 338 -13.66 -18.33 -31.05
C GLY A 338 -14.70 -19.44 -30.99
N SER A 339 -15.47 -19.52 -32.07
CA SER A 339 -16.36 -20.62 -32.43
C SER A 339 -15.61 -21.95 -32.57
#